data_AF-A0A8H3DU36-F1
#
_entry.id   AF-A0A8H3DU36-F1
#
_cell.length_a   1.000
_cell.length_b   1.000
_cell.length_c   1.000
_cell.angle_alpha   90.00
_cell.angle_beta   90.00
_cell.angle_gamma   90.00
#
_symmetry.space_group_name_H-M   'P 1'
#
loop_
_entity.id
_entity.type
_entity.pdbx_description
1 polymer ?
#
loop_
_entity_poly.entity_id
_entity_poly.type
_entity_poly.pdbx_seq_one_letter_code
_entity_poly.pdbx_strand_id
1 'polypeptide(L)'
;MKRSSRLKPLFIPSLVLLLLVYLLRSPVVYPSTFDIPSPVLVLTAHPDDECMFFSPTILALKRQEKEVRGLCLSVGNADGLGPTRAQELVSSYRVLGLQSGEVDVLDHPELQDDIKSMWNTSLIAGIVGEYVQKHGIQSASPFLSVPSFL
;
A
#
# COMPACT_ATOMS: atom_id res chain seq x y z
N MET A 1 -44.97 22.40 41.46
CA MET A 1 -44.72 21.06 40.88
C MET A 1 -43.81 21.21 39.67
N LYS A 2 -42.52 20.91 39.80
CA LYS A 2 -41.51 21.06 38.72
C LYS A 2 -41.43 19.72 37.97
N ARG A 3 -42.08 19.63 36.80
CA ARG A 3 -42.13 18.42 35.97
C ARG A 3 -40.78 18.26 35.27
N SER A 4 -39.85 17.55 35.91
CA SER A 4 -38.58 17.13 35.30
C SER A 4 -38.88 16.22 34.10
N SER A 5 -38.67 16.73 32.89
CA SER A 5 -38.76 15.96 31.66
C SER A 5 -37.56 15.02 31.60
N ARG A 6 -37.77 13.75 31.97
CA ARG A 6 -36.79 12.68 31.78
C ARG A 6 -36.50 12.59 30.27
N LEU A 7 -35.28 12.95 29.88
CA LEU A 7 -34.78 12.77 28.52
C LEU A 7 -34.97 11.29 28.14
N LYS A 8 -35.74 11.02 27.08
CA LYS A 8 -36.07 9.64 26.70
C LYS A 8 -34.79 8.92 26.26
N PRO A 9 -34.54 7.67 26.66
CA PRO A 9 -33.30 6.92 26.35
C PRO A 9 -33.08 6.68 24.84
N LEU A 10 -34.06 7.01 24.00
CA LEU A 10 -33.99 6.93 22.54
C LEU A 10 -33.27 8.11 21.87
N PHE A 11 -33.05 9.23 22.58
CA PHE A 11 -32.35 10.40 22.02
C PHE A 11 -30.85 10.17 21.85
N ILE A 12 -30.23 9.44 22.78
CA ILE A 12 -28.80 9.15 22.74
C ILE A 12 -28.41 8.35 21.48
N PRO A 13 -29.07 7.23 21.12
CA PRO A 13 -28.70 6.50 19.90
C PRO A 13 -28.98 7.30 18.62
N SER A 14 -30.02 8.14 18.60
CA SER A 14 -30.30 9.02 17.46
C SER A 14 -29.23 10.09 17.29
N LEU A 15 -28.78 10.70 18.39
CA LEU A 15 -27.69 11.68 18.38
C LEU A 15 -26.35 11.04 17.95
N VAL A 16 -26.06 9.83 18.45
CA VAL A 16 -24.87 9.06 18.05
C VAL A 16 -24.93 8.69 16.57
N LEU A 17 -26.09 8.27 16.06
CA LEU A 17 -26.28 7.96 14.65
C LEU A 17 -26.13 9.21 13.77
N LEU A 18 -26.70 10.35 14.19
CA LEU A 18 -26.55 11.62 13.48
C LEU A 18 -25.09 12.10 13.48
N LEU A 19 -24.39 11.97 14.60
CA LEU A 19 -22.96 12.27 14.69
C LEU A 19 -22.13 11.35 13.80
N LEU A 20 -22.43 10.04 13.77
CA LEU A 20 -21.77 9.07 12.90
C LEU A 20 -21.99 9.42 11.43
N VAL A 21 -23.23 9.69 11.04
CA VAL A 21 -23.60 10.11 9.68
C VAL A 21 -22.93 11.44 9.31
N TYR A 22 -22.82 12.38 10.25
CA TYR A 22 -22.10 13.64 10.04
C TYR A 22 -20.61 13.40 9.82
N LEU A 23 -19.95 12.60 10.67
CA LEU A 23 -18.54 12.25 10.54
C LEU A 23 -18.23 11.48 9.24
N LEU A 24 -19.13 10.59 8.81
CA LEU A 24 -19.04 9.87 7.54
C LEU A 24 -19.30 10.75 6.31
N ARG A 25 -19.97 11.91 6.49
CA ARG A 25 -20.26 12.88 5.42
C ARG A 25 -19.28 14.03 5.36
N SER A 26 -18.56 14.30 6.44
CA SER A 26 -17.47 15.27 6.43
C SER A 26 -16.47 14.82 5.36
N PRO A 27 -16.25 15.59 4.28
CA PRO A 27 -15.08 15.34 3.45
C PRO A 27 -13.90 15.51 4.40
N VAL A 28 -13.15 14.42 4.62
CA VAL A 28 -11.89 14.52 5.33
C VAL A 28 -11.04 15.47 4.48
N VAL A 29 -10.93 16.72 4.94
CA VAL A 29 -10.05 17.72 4.34
C VAL A 29 -8.66 17.30 4.75
N TYR A 30 -8.02 16.48 3.93
CA TYR A 30 -6.61 16.19 4.09
C TYR A 30 -5.86 17.51 3.87
N PRO A 31 -5.03 17.95 4.83
CA PRO A 31 -4.22 19.13 4.62
C PRO A 31 -3.45 18.98 3.30
N SER A 32 -3.49 20.08 2.55
CA SER A 32 -2.80 20.36 1.29
C SER A 32 -1.52 19.54 1.11
N THR A 33 -1.50 18.74 0.04
CA THR A 33 -0.32 18.22 -0.69
C THR A 33 0.98 18.29 0.09
N PHE A 34 1.37 17.20 0.76
CA PHE A 34 2.80 16.96 0.88
C PHE A 34 3.33 16.94 -0.56
N ASP A 35 4.31 17.78 -0.86
CA ASP A 35 4.91 17.83 -2.19
C ASP A 35 5.80 16.60 -2.35
N ILE A 36 5.16 15.43 -2.48
CA ILE A 36 5.83 14.16 -2.65
C ILE A 36 6.39 14.16 -4.07
N PRO A 37 7.71 14.07 -4.23
CA PRO A 37 8.34 13.95 -5.54
C PRO A 37 7.83 12.70 -6.26
N SER A 38 7.47 12.83 -7.53
CA SER A 38 6.98 11.73 -8.37
C SER A 38 7.96 11.46 -9.51
N PRO A 39 8.22 10.19 -9.90
CA PRO A 39 7.44 9.00 -9.54
C PRO A 39 7.77 8.42 -8.15
N VAL A 40 6.76 7.81 -7.53
CA VAL A 40 6.88 7.11 -6.23
C VAL A 40 6.95 5.61 -6.46
N LEU A 41 7.96 4.95 -5.87
CA LEU A 41 8.10 3.50 -5.88
C LEU A 41 7.49 2.87 -4.62
N VAL A 42 6.56 1.95 -4.81
CA VAL A 42 6.08 1.02 -3.78
C VAL A 42 6.88 -0.27 -3.94
N LEU A 43 7.74 -0.55 -2.96
CA LEU A 43 8.60 -1.73 -2.94
C LEU A 43 8.05 -2.76 -1.95
N THR A 44 7.71 -3.95 -2.45
CA THR A 44 7.20 -5.07 -1.65
C THR A 44 8.10 -6.30 -1.76
N ALA A 45 8.06 -7.16 -0.74
CA ALA A 45 8.79 -8.42 -0.77
C ALA A 45 8.02 -9.49 -1.56
N HIS A 46 6.71 -9.63 -1.29
CA HIS A 46 5.88 -10.67 -1.88
C HIS A 46 4.61 -10.09 -2.51
N PRO A 47 3.95 -10.87 -3.39
CA PRO A 47 2.56 -10.60 -3.76
C PRO A 47 1.68 -10.52 -2.51
N ASP A 48 0.63 -9.69 -2.56
CA ASP A 48 -0.35 -9.40 -1.50
C ASP A 48 0.07 -8.32 -0.48
N ASP A 49 1.37 -8.05 -0.31
CA ASP A 49 1.87 -6.98 0.56
C ASP A 49 1.34 -5.59 0.14
N GLU A 50 1.17 -5.37 -1.17
CA GLU A 50 0.69 -4.10 -1.72
C GLU A 50 -0.74 -3.82 -1.28
N CYS A 51 -1.61 -4.83 -1.31
CA CYS A 51 -3.01 -4.63 -1.01
C CYS A 51 -3.23 -4.57 0.52
N MET A 52 -2.46 -5.35 1.28
CA MET A 52 -2.55 -5.43 2.73
C MET A 52 -1.99 -4.19 3.43
N PHE A 53 -0.85 -3.66 2.97
CA PHE A 53 -0.13 -2.58 3.67
C PHE A 53 -0.18 -1.24 2.91
N PHE A 54 -0.27 -1.26 1.58
CA PHE A 54 -0.10 -0.05 0.77
C PHE A 54 -1.35 0.44 0.02
N SER A 55 -2.46 -0.30 0.00
CA SER A 55 -3.70 0.17 -0.66
C SER A 55 -4.08 1.60 -0.28
N PRO A 56 -4.12 1.99 1.03
CA PRO A 56 -4.48 3.35 1.40
C PRO A 56 -3.50 4.39 0.86
N THR A 57 -2.21 4.07 0.87
CA THR A 57 -1.13 4.95 0.39
C THR A 57 -1.18 5.10 -1.13
N ILE A 58 -1.29 4.00 -1.87
CA ILE A 58 -1.40 4.01 -3.34
C ILE A 58 -2.62 4.83 -3.76
N LEU A 59 -3.79 4.59 -3.17
CA LEU A 59 -5.00 5.34 -3.48
C LEU A 59 -4.85 6.84 -3.16
N ALA A 60 -4.19 7.19 -2.05
CA ALA A 60 -3.92 8.58 -1.71
C ALA A 60 -2.99 9.26 -2.73
N LEU A 61 -1.92 8.59 -3.16
CA LEU A 61 -0.99 9.08 -4.18
C LEU A 61 -1.69 9.25 -5.54
N LYS A 62 -2.50 8.28 -5.97
CA LYS A 62 -3.27 8.36 -7.22
C LYS A 62 -4.31 9.48 -7.20
N ARG A 63 -4.96 9.74 -6.06
CA ARG A 63 -5.87 10.90 -5.89
C ARG A 63 -5.15 12.24 -5.99
N GLN A 64 -3.85 12.28 -5.72
CA GLN A 64 -3.00 13.46 -5.91
C GLN A 64 -2.32 13.47 -7.29
N GLU A 65 -2.77 12.62 -8.22
CA GLU A 65 -2.25 12.51 -9.59
C GLU A 65 -0.74 12.21 -9.66
N LYS A 66 -0.19 11.56 -8.63
CA LYS A 66 1.21 11.16 -8.60
C LYS A 66 1.42 9.91 -9.46
N GLU A 67 2.53 9.87 -10.20
CA GLU A 67 3.00 8.64 -10.85
C GLU A 67 3.47 7.66 -9.76
N VAL A 68 2.97 6.43 -9.81
CA VAL A 68 3.28 5.36 -8.85
C VAL A 68 3.74 4.15 -9.63
N ARG A 69 4.83 3.52 -9.19
CA ARG A 69 5.29 2.23 -9.71
C ARG A 69 5.34 1.20 -8.59
N GLY A 70 5.01 -0.05 -8.92
CA GLY A 70 5.16 -1.20 -8.03
C GLY A 70 6.36 -2.05 -8.42
N LEU A 71 7.20 -2.39 -7.45
CA LEU A 71 8.23 -3.41 -7.62
C LEU A 71 8.08 -4.45 -6.52
N CYS A 72 7.87 -5.70 -6.91
CA CYS A 72 7.85 -6.84 -6.00
C CYS A 72 9.12 -7.67 -6.19
N LEU A 73 9.85 -7.93 -5.10
CA LEU A 73 11.17 -8.58 -5.15
C LEU A 73 11.12 -10.10 -5.36
N SER A 74 9.95 -10.71 -5.21
CA SER A 74 9.75 -12.14 -5.38
C SER A 74 8.40 -12.45 -6.01
N VAL A 75 8.28 -13.58 -6.69
CA VAL A 75 6.99 -14.12 -7.17
C VAL A 75 6.21 -14.84 -6.06
N GLY A 76 6.78 -15.01 -4.86
CA GLY A 76 6.10 -15.68 -3.75
C GLY A 76 5.81 -17.16 -4.02
N ASN A 77 6.79 -17.87 -4.60
CA ASN A 77 6.63 -19.22 -5.13
C ASN A 77 6.81 -20.35 -4.09
N ALA A 78 6.70 -20.05 -2.78
CA ALA A 78 6.87 -21.06 -1.73
C ALA A 78 5.94 -22.28 -1.90
N ASP A 79 4.71 -22.04 -2.37
CA ASP A 79 3.69 -23.08 -2.62
C ASP A 79 3.66 -23.58 -4.08
N GLY A 80 4.62 -23.16 -4.93
CA GLY A 80 4.63 -23.49 -6.37
C GLY A 80 3.63 -22.67 -7.21
N LEU A 81 3.06 -21.60 -6.65
CA LEU A 81 2.03 -20.75 -7.27
C LEU A 81 2.56 -19.42 -7.83
N GLY A 82 3.88 -19.24 -7.91
CA GLY A 82 4.52 -17.97 -8.29
C GLY A 82 3.96 -17.33 -9.57
N PRO A 83 3.81 -18.06 -10.70
CA PRO A 83 3.24 -17.49 -11.92
C PRO A 83 1.82 -16.96 -11.76
N THR A 84 0.98 -17.65 -10.97
CA THR A 84 -0.39 -17.22 -10.67
C THR A 84 -0.36 -15.98 -9.78
N ARG A 85 0.43 -16.00 -8.70
CA ARG A 85 0.52 -14.86 -7.76
C ARG A 85 1.09 -13.60 -8.41
N ALA A 86 2.00 -13.73 -9.36
CA ALA A 86 2.48 -12.59 -10.16
C ALA A 86 1.35 -11.95 -10.99
N GLN A 87 0.46 -12.76 -11.57
CA GLN A 87 -0.71 -12.25 -12.32
C GLN A 87 -1.75 -11.62 -11.39
N GLU A 88 -1.95 -12.20 -10.21
CA GLU A 88 -2.84 -11.66 -9.17
C GLU A 88 -2.32 -10.31 -8.68
N LEU A 89 -1.02 -10.17 -8.44
CA LEU A 89 -0.37 -8.92 -8.04
C LEU A 89 -0.59 -7.81 -9.07
N VAL A 90 -0.33 -8.07 -10.36
CA VAL A 90 -0.59 -7.10 -11.43
C VAL A 90 -2.07 -6.73 -11.50
N SER A 91 -2.95 -7.70 -11.29
CA SER A 91 -4.40 -7.47 -11.26
C SER A 91 -4.83 -6.63 -10.06
N SER A 92 -4.21 -6.83 -8.90
CA SER A 92 -4.43 -6.07 -7.67
C SER A 92 -4.03 -4.60 -7.85
N TYR A 93 -2.82 -4.34 -8.36
CA TYR A 93 -2.38 -2.99 -8.70
C TYR A 93 -3.28 -2.30 -9.73
N ARG A 94 -3.83 -3.05 -10.69
CA ARG A 94 -4.80 -2.52 -11.65
C ARG A 94 -6.09 -2.03 -10.98
N VAL A 95 -6.57 -2.74 -9.95
CA VAL A 95 -7.71 -2.28 -9.12
C VAL A 95 -7.35 -1.00 -8.37
N LEU A 96 -6.09 -0.85 -7.95
CA LEU A 96 -5.58 0.35 -7.28
C LEU A 96 -5.28 1.53 -8.24
N GLY A 97 -5.47 1.34 -9.56
CA GLY A 97 -5.35 2.39 -10.57
C GLY A 97 -3.99 2.51 -11.26
N LEU A 98 -3.16 1.46 -11.19
CA LEU A 98 -1.93 1.36 -11.98
C LEU A 98 -2.15 0.57 -13.27
N GLN A 99 -1.33 0.84 -14.29
CA GLN A 99 -1.27 0.06 -15.53
C GLN A 99 -0.27 -1.09 -15.40
N SER A 100 -0.42 -2.14 -16.20
CA SER A 100 0.47 -3.31 -16.14
C SER A 100 1.95 -2.99 -16.43
N GLY A 101 2.26 -1.91 -17.16
CA GLY A 101 3.64 -1.46 -17.40
C GLY A 101 4.25 -0.63 -16.26
N GLU A 102 3.48 -0.39 -15.20
CA GLU A 102 3.92 0.33 -13.99
C GLU A 102 4.25 -0.63 -12.84
N VAL A 103 4.12 -1.94 -13.06
CA VAL A 103 4.32 -2.98 -12.05
C VAL A 103 5.29 -4.02 -12.57
N ASP A 104 6.37 -4.24 -11.84
CA ASP A 104 7.36 -5.27 -12.12
C ASP A 104 7.44 -6.28 -10.98
N VAL A 105 7.52 -7.56 -11.32
CA VAL A 105 7.65 -8.68 -10.38
C VAL A 105 8.93 -9.43 -10.70
N LEU A 106 9.82 -9.55 -9.73
CA LEU A 106 11.09 -10.22 -9.89
C LEU A 106 10.97 -11.71 -9.54
N ASP A 107 11.65 -12.52 -10.32
CA ASP A 107 11.88 -13.94 -10.02
C ASP A 107 13.39 -14.18 -9.98
N HIS A 108 14.04 -13.66 -8.92
CA HIS A 108 15.47 -13.80 -8.74
C HIS A 108 15.78 -15.06 -7.91
N PRO A 109 16.69 -15.95 -8.33
CA PRO A 109 16.96 -17.21 -7.63
C PRO A 109 17.44 -17.03 -6.18
N GLU A 110 18.08 -15.90 -5.88
CA GLU A 110 18.55 -15.55 -4.53
C GLU A 110 17.52 -14.77 -3.68
N LEU A 111 16.37 -14.40 -4.24
CA LEU A 111 15.28 -13.67 -3.56
C LEU A 111 13.99 -14.49 -3.52
N GLN A 112 14.13 -15.82 -3.40
CA GLN A 112 12.99 -16.70 -3.26
C GLN A 112 12.37 -16.55 -1.88
N ASP A 113 11.04 -16.68 -1.84
CA ASP A 113 10.22 -16.62 -0.62
C ASP A 113 10.50 -17.85 0.25
N ASP A 114 11.27 -17.65 1.32
CA ASP A 114 11.53 -18.64 2.36
C ASP A 114 11.66 -17.92 3.70
N ILE A 115 10.79 -18.28 4.65
CA ILE A 115 10.77 -17.76 6.02
C ILE A 115 12.11 -17.94 6.75
N LYS A 116 12.93 -18.92 6.33
CA LYS A 116 14.23 -19.21 6.94
C LYS A 116 15.40 -18.51 6.25
N SER A 117 15.18 -17.93 5.08
CA SER A 117 16.23 -17.32 4.28
C SER A 117 16.30 -15.81 4.56
N MET A 118 17.52 -15.30 4.73
CA MET A 118 17.75 -13.86 4.73
C MET A 118 18.27 -13.44 3.37
N TRP A 119 17.58 -12.50 2.74
CA TRP A 119 18.03 -11.93 1.47
C TRP A 119 19.26 -11.05 1.65
N ASN A 120 20.17 -11.12 0.68
CA ASN A 120 21.35 -10.29 0.66
C ASN A 120 20.96 -8.82 0.42
N THR A 121 21.19 -7.97 1.41
CA THR A 121 20.85 -6.55 1.37
C THR A 121 21.61 -5.78 0.29
N SER A 122 22.84 -6.18 -0.02
CA SER A 122 23.65 -5.56 -1.09
C SER A 122 23.09 -5.89 -2.47
N LEU A 123 22.61 -7.13 -2.66
CA LEU A 123 21.92 -7.54 -3.89
C LEU A 123 20.63 -6.73 -4.07
N ILE A 124 19.79 -6.64 -3.03
CA ILE A 124 18.55 -5.85 -3.07
C ILE A 124 18.87 -4.39 -3.38
N ALA A 125 19.84 -3.79 -2.70
CA ALA A 125 20.23 -2.40 -2.92
C ALA A 125 20.71 -2.16 -4.37
N GLY A 126 21.45 -3.11 -4.95
CA GLY A 126 21.87 -3.05 -6.35
C GLY A 126 20.68 -3.06 -7.31
N ILE A 127 19.78 -4.04 -7.15
CA ILE A 127 18.58 -4.20 -7.98
C ILE A 127 17.68 -2.97 -7.88
N VAL A 128 17.36 -2.54 -6.66
CA VAL A 128 16.50 -1.38 -6.42
C VAL A 128 17.17 -0.10 -6.91
N GLY A 129 18.49 0.04 -6.72
CA GLY A 129 19.26 1.19 -7.21
C GLY A 129 19.27 1.29 -8.74
N GLU A 130 19.39 0.16 -9.44
CA GLU A 130 19.26 0.11 -10.90
C GLU A 130 17.84 0.46 -11.35
N TYR A 131 16.83 -0.10 -10.67
CA TYR A 131 15.43 0.19 -10.97
C TYR A 131 15.08 1.68 -10.79
N VAL A 132 15.50 2.27 -9.67
CA VAL A 132 15.31 3.69 -9.36
C VAL A 132 15.93 4.58 -10.43
N GLN A 133 17.16 4.27 -10.86
CA GLN A 133 17.84 5.02 -11.92
C GLN A 133 17.12 4.87 -13.27
N LYS A 134 16.78 3.64 -13.65
CA LYS A 134 16.10 3.33 -14.92
C LYS A 134 14.74 4.04 -15.05
N HIS A 135 13.99 4.15 -13.95
CA HIS A 135 12.65 4.70 -13.92
C HIS A 135 12.56 6.13 -13.37
N GLY A 136 13.70 6.76 -13.05
CA GLY A 136 13.75 8.14 -12.54
C GLY A 136 12.97 8.36 -11.25
N ILE A 137 12.89 7.34 -10.39
CA ILE A 137 12.10 7.37 -9.15
C ILE A 137 12.64 8.46 -8.22
N GLN A 138 11.75 9.31 -7.70
CA GLN A 138 12.12 10.43 -6.84
C GLN A 138 11.88 10.16 -5.36
N SER A 139 11.00 9.20 -5.04
CA SER A 139 10.73 8.75 -3.67
C SER A 139 10.42 7.25 -3.65
N ALA A 140 10.92 6.53 -2.64
CA ALA A 140 10.66 5.10 -2.47
C ALA A 140 10.12 4.83 -1.06
N SER A 141 9.03 4.07 -0.98
CA SER A 141 8.43 3.61 0.28
C SER A 141 8.54 2.09 0.37
N PRO A 142 9.53 1.55 1.11
CA PRO A 142 9.71 0.12 1.27
C PRO A 142 8.82 -0.44 2.40
N PHE A 143 8.19 -1.59 2.17
CA PHE A 143 7.79 -2.50 3.24
C PHE A 143 8.55 -3.79 3.01
N LEU A 144 9.65 -3.92 3.73
CA LEU A 144 10.42 -5.14 3.76
C LEU A 144 10.41 -5.61 5.21
N SER A 145 9.78 -6.76 5.47
CA SER A 145 9.98 -7.48 6.72
C SER A 145 11.36 -8.17 6.73
N VAL A 146 12.43 -7.41 6.52
CA VAL A 146 13.80 -7.87 6.77
C VAL A 146 14.21 -7.33 8.14
N PRO A 147 14.73 -8.16 9.06
CA PRO A 147 15.13 -7.73 10.41
C PRO A 147 16.20 -6.63 10.47
N SER A 148 16.68 -6.11 9.34
CA SER A 148 17.87 -5.26 9.22
C SER A 148 17.58 -3.78 8.90
N PHE A 149 16.32 -3.38 8.73
CA PHE A 149 15.95 -2.00 8.38
C PHE A 149 15.29 -1.19 9.52
N LEU A 150 15.42 -1.67 10.77
CA LEU A 150 15.11 -0.90 11.98
C LEU A 150 16.38 -0.58 12.77
#